data_AF-A0A844MV57-F1
#
_entry.id   AF-A0A844MV57-F1
#
_cell.length_a   1.000
_cell.length_b   1.000
_cell.length_c   1.000
_cell.angle_alpha   90.00
_cell.angle_beta   90.00
_cell.angle_gamma   90.00
#
_symmetry.space_group_name_H-M   'P 1'
#
loop_
_entity.id
_entity.type
_entity.pdbx_description
1 polymer ?
#
loop_
_entity_poly.entity_id
_entity_poly.type
_entity_poly.pdbx_seq_one_letter_code
_entity_poly.pdbx_strand_id
1 'polypeptide(L)' 'MNDTIGVKTILILTANPASSSRLRLDEEVREISEGLRRANHREQLFLSTTPYKRFLQDKHIYS' A
#
# COMPACT_ATOMS: atom_id res chain seq x y z
N MET A 1 -23.95 -19.75 3.60
CA MET A 1 -23.41 -18.46 4.08
C MET A 1 -21.92 -18.50 3.82
N ASN A 2 -21.45 -17.86 2.74
CA ASN A 2 -20.08 -18.05 2.26
C ASN A 2 -19.39 -16.69 2.04
N ASP A 3 -19.47 -15.80 3.04
CA ASP A 3 -18.54 -14.68 3.11
C ASP A 3 -17.22 -15.22 3.65
N THR A 4 -16.46 -15.83 2.75
CA THR A 4 -15.03 -16.03 2.97
C THR A 4 -14.48 -14.62 3.09
N ILE A 5 -14.17 -14.16 4.31
CA ILE A 5 -13.63 -12.82 4.52
C ILE A 5 -12.25 -12.81 3.86
N GLY A 6 -12.21 -12.48 2.57
CA GLY A 6 -11.01 -12.50 1.76
C GLY A 6 -10.06 -11.43 2.27
N VAL A 7 -8.80 -11.81 2.48
CA VAL A 7 -7.73 -10.89 2.85
C VAL A 7 -7.70 -9.74 1.84
N LYS A 8 -7.86 -8.51 2.31
CA LYS A 8 -7.84 -7.29 1.51
C LYS A 8 -6.42 -6.75 1.47
N THR A 9 -5.92 -6.50 0.26
CA THR A 9 -4.62 -5.85 0.08
C THR A 9 -4.81 -4.35 -0.04
N ILE A 10 -4.09 -3.59 0.78
CA ILE A 10 -3.96 -2.14 0.68
C ILE A 10 -2.69 -1.87 -0.11
N LEU A 11 -2.84 -1.28 -1.30
CA LEU A 11 -1.74 -0.95 -2.19
C LEU A 11 -1.40 0.54 -2.05
N ILE A 12 -0.20 0.83 -1.52
CA ILE A 12 0.37 2.18 -1.52
C ILE A 12 1.22 2.34 -2.77
N LEU A 13 0.74 3.16 -3.70
CA LEU A 13 1.50 3.58 -4.87
C LEU A 13 2.34 4.79 -4.50
N THR A 14 3.66 4.58 -4.41
CA THR A 14 4.56 5.69 -4.18
C THR A 14 4.73 6.42 -5.51
N ALA A 15 3.84 7.39 -5.74
CA ALA A 15 4.14 8.47 -6.67
C ALA A 15 5.41 9.09 -6.11
N ASN A 16 6.48 9.10 -6.89
CA ASN A 16 7.65 9.92 -6.59
C ASN A 16 7.43 11.24 -7.34
N PRO A 17 6.60 12.19 -6.85
CA PRO A 17 6.73 13.55 -7.34
C PRO A 17 8.17 13.96 -7.00
N ALA A 18 8.88 14.48 -7.99
CA ALA A 18 10.32 14.77 -7.90
C ALA A 18 10.72 15.64 -6.69
N SER A 19 9.74 16.27 -6.04
CA SER A 19 9.85 17.17 -4.89
C SER A 19 9.49 16.56 -3.53
N SER A 20 9.11 15.29 -3.42
CA SER A 20 8.82 14.68 -2.10
C SER A 20 10.06 14.05 -1.45
N SER A 21 10.40 14.50 -0.25
CA SER A 21 11.45 13.88 0.56
C SER A 21 11.02 12.47 0.98
N ARG A 22 11.88 11.46 0.76
CA ARG A 22 11.63 10.06 1.17
C ARG A 22 11.13 9.92 2.61
N LEU A 23 11.69 10.74 3.52
CA LEU A 23 11.30 10.80 4.93
C LEU A 23 9.79 11.06 5.16
N ARG A 24 9.13 11.87 4.32
CA ARG A 24 7.70 12.17 4.49
C ARG A 24 6.82 10.96 4.11
N LEU A 25 7.16 10.31 3.01
CA LEU A 25 6.46 9.12 2.54
C LEU A 25 6.65 7.93 3.49
N ASP A 26 7.85 7.77 4.05
CA ASP A 26 8.15 6.74 5.04
C ASP A 26 7.34 6.95 6.32
N GLU A 27 7.13 8.20 6.75
CA GLU A 27 6.27 8.52 7.91
C GLU A 27 4.80 8.21 7.63
N GLU A 28 4.26 8.61 6.47
CA GLU A 28 2.88 8.29 6.08
C GLU A 28 2.64 6.77 6.03
N VAL A 29 3.59 6.00 5.46
CA VAL A 29 3.52 4.53 5.43
C VAL A 29 3.57 3.94 6.85
N ARG A 30 4.40 4.51 7.72
CA ARG A 30 4.52 4.09 9.12
C ARG A 30 3.23 4.37 9.91
N GLU A 31 2.63 5.54 9.75
CA GLU A 31 1.35 5.89 10.39
C GLU A 31 0.23 4.93 9.95
N ILE A 32 0.14 4.63 8.65
CA ILE A 32 -0.82 3.66 8.11
C ILE A 32 -0.56 2.27 8.71
N SER A 33 0.70 1.82 8.74
CA SER A 33 1.09 0.53 9.30
C SER A 33 0.67 0.40 10.77
N GLU A 34 0.89 1.45 11.57
CA GLU A 34 0.50 1.47 12.98
C GLU A 34 -1.02 1.53 13.19
N GLY A 35 -1.76 2.20 12.31
CA GLY A 35 -3.22 2.17 12.29
C GLY A 35 -3.76 0.77 12.00
N LEU A 36 -3.22 0.10 10.99
CA LEU A 36 -3.59 -1.28 10.64
C LEU A 36 -3.24 -2.27 11.76
N ARG A 37 -2.11 -2.06 12.44
CA ARG A 37 -1.69 -2.91 13.58
C ARG A 37 -2.69 -2.87 14.73
N ARG A 38 -3.39 -1.75 14.90
CA ARG A 38 -4.38 -1.51 15.97
C ARG A 38 -5.81 -1.80 15.53
N ALA A 39 -6.05 -1.99 14.24
CA ALA A 39 -7.38 -2.29 13.70
C ALA A 39 -7.85 -3.67 14.16
N ASN A 40 -9.16 -3.78 14.40
CA ASN A 40 -9.80 -5.09 14.53
C ASN A 40 -9.62 -5.86 13.21
N HIS A 41 -9.37 -7.17 13.31
CA HIS A 41 -9.15 -8.04 12.17
C HIS A 41 -7.92 -7.71 11.30
N ARG A 42 -6.83 -7.24 11.92
CA ARG A 42 -5.55 -6.96 11.23
C ARG A 42 -5.06 -8.10 10.32
N GLU A 43 -5.38 -9.34 10.66
CA GLU A 43 -5.05 -10.54 9.89
C GLU A 43 -5.72 -10.58 8.51
N GLN A 44 -6.75 -9.77 8.30
CA GLN A 44 -7.47 -9.64 7.02
C GLN A 44 -6.93 -8.50 6.16
N LEU A 45 -5.93 -7.74 6.64
CA LEU A 45 -5.39 -6.56 5.96
C LEU A 45 -3.90 -6.77 5.68
N PHE A 46 -3.53 -6.75 4.39
CA PHE A 46 -2.13 -6.84 3.96
C PHE A 46 -1.69 -5.51 3.35
N LEU A 47 -0.57 -4.96 3.83
CA LEU A 47 -0.01 -3.72 3.29
C LEU A 47 1.08 -4.03 2.26
N SER A 48 0.95 -3.49 1.06
CA SER A 48 1.96 -3.58 0.00
C SER A 48 2.30 -2.19 -0.52
N THR A 49 3.60 -1.91 -0.65
CA THR A 49 4.11 -0.64 -1.16
C THR A 49 4.88 -0.90 -2.44
N THR A 50 4.52 -0.21 -3.53
CA THR A 50 5.19 -0.37 -4.83
C THR A 50 5.41 1.00 -5.49
N PRO A 51 6.60 1.27 -6.07
CA PRO A 51 6.82 2.46 -6.87
C PRO A 51 5.86 2.54 -8.06
N TYR A 52 5.28 3.71 -8.29
CA TYR A 52 4.28 3.89 -9.35
C TYR A 52 4.78 3.43 -10.73
N LYS A 53 6.01 3.78 -11.10
CA LYS A 53 6.62 3.33 -12.37
C LYS A 53 6.71 1.80 -12.47
N ARG A 54 7.04 1.12 -11.37
CA ARG A 54 7.11 -0.35 -11.33
C ARG A 54 5.73 -0.98 -11.46
N PHE A 55 4.74 -0.45 -10.75
CA PHE A 55 3.36 -0.90 -10.86
C PHE A 55 2.83 -0.80 -12.30
N LEU A 56 3.10 0.31 -12.97
CA LEU A 56 2.68 0.52 -14.36
C LEU A 56 3.36 -0.44 -15.35
N GLN A 57 4.65 -0.74 -15.14
CA GLN A 57 5.38 -1.73 -15.93
C GLN A 57 4.81 -3.13 -15.72
N ASP A 58 4.62 -3.55 -14.46
CA ASP A 58 4.08 -4.87 -14.11
C ASP A 58 2.64 -5.06 -14.63
N LYS A 59 1.88 -3.97 -14.78
CA LYS A 59 0.54 -3.97 -15.35
C LYS A 59 0.51 -3.83 -16.88
N HIS A 60 1.67 -3.73 -17.53
CA HIS A 60 1.79 -3.46 -18.96
C HIS A 60 1.01 -2.21 -19.43
N ILE A 61 0.90 -1.20 -18.56
CA ILE A 61 0.16 0.05 -18.84
C ILE A 61 1.08 1.10 -19.48
N TYR A 62 2.40 0.95 -19.35
CA TYR A 62 3.38 1.77 -20.06
C TYR A 62 4.10 0.94 -21.13
N SER A 63 4.19 1.49 -22.34
CA SER A 63 5.00 0.99 -23.45
C SER A 63 6.45 1.45 -23.35
#